data_AF-A0A948I1W4-F1
#
_entry.id   AF-A0A948I1W4-F1
#
_cell.length_a   1.000
_cell.length_b   1.000
_cell.length_c   1.000
_cell.angle_alpha   90.00
_cell.angle_beta   90.00
_cell.angle_gamma   90.00
#
_symmetry.space_group_name_H-M   'P 1'
#
loop_
_entity.id
_entity.type
_entity.pdbx_description
1 polymer ?
#
loop_
_entity_poly.entity_id
_entity_poly.type
_entity_poly.pdbx_seq_one_letter_code
_entity_poly.pdbx_strand_id
1 'polypeptide(L)'
;MTSKTHIPQPTPQPVGDPRAARRESLIGIGFGLGAFLFWGIAPIYFKLVQHVPAVEILAHRILWSAAFLALLVWVLGRWRGVALALTDRRLLFPLIGSAVILAANWFVYIVAVNDGQVLQASLGYYINPLVNVLLGMLFLKERLRPAQMIAVALATLGVLVLVIAAGQVPWVALFLGFSFGFYGLLRKLVKVDTMIAVFIEAAVLVPAALVFLVWRGGAGSFGGGDFLATWAIGESR
;
A
#
# COMPACT_ATOMS: atom_id res chain seq x y z
N MET A 1 -28.22 -15.12 -56.11
CA MET A 1 -26.76 -14.97 -55.97
C MET A 1 -26.48 -13.87 -54.95
N THR A 2 -26.33 -14.24 -53.66
CA THR A 2 -26.01 -13.28 -52.59
C THR A 2 -24.49 -13.18 -52.46
N SER A 3 -23.94 -12.05 -52.90
CA SER A 3 -22.52 -11.71 -52.77
C SER A 3 -22.15 -11.66 -51.29
N LYS A 4 -21.30 -12.60 -50.84
CA LYS A 4 -20.74 -12.58 -49.49
C LYS A 4 -19.71 -11.45 -49.43
N THR A 5 -20.02 -10.41 -48.67
CA THR A 5 -19.10 -9.34 -48.30
C THR A 5 -17.89 -9.96 -47.60
N HIS A 6 -16.75 -9.97 -48.28
CA HIS A 6 -15.48 -10.43 -47.73
C HIS A 6 -14.99 -9.38 -46.74
N ILE A 7 -15.21 -9.62 -45.44
CA ILE A 7 -14.63 -8.78 -44.37
C ILE A 7 -13.13 -9.08 -44.35
N PRO A 8 -12.24 -8.11 -44.64
CA PRO A 8 -10.81 -8.32 -44.57
C PRO A 8 -10.41 -8.68 -43.14
N GLN A 9 -9.72 -9.81 -42.98
CA GLN A 9 -9.20 -10.24 -41.69
C GLN A 9 -8.17 -9.21 -41.20
N PRO A 10 -8.21 -8.79 -39.92
CA PRO A 10 -7.22 -7.88 -39.38
C PRO A 10 -5.83 -8.51 -39.51
N THR A 11 -4.89 -7.74 -40.07
CA THR A 11 -3.51 -8.16 -40.25
C THR A 11 -2.93 -8.58 -38.89
N PRO A 12 -2.31 -9.77 -38.77
CA PRO A 12 -1.66 -10.17 -37.53
C PRO A 12 -0.63 -9.11 -37.14
N GLN A 13 -0.80 -8.51 -35.96
CA GLN A 13 0.22 -7.60 -35.46
C GLN A 13 1.52 -8.39 -35.23
N PRO A 14 2.68 -7.81 -35.58
CA PRO A 14 3.96 -8.48 -35.38
C PRO A 14 4.11 -8.88 -33.91
N VAL A 15 4.36 -10.16 -33.66
CA VAL A 15 4.68 -10.68 -32.33
C VAL A 15 5.92 -9.94 -31.84
N GLY A 16 5.79 -9.16 -30.77
CA GLY A 16 6.90 -8.37 -30.21
C GLY A 16 8.12 -9.23 -29.86
N ASP A 17 9.32 -8.64 -29.91
CA ASP A 17 10.59 -9.33 -29.68
C ASP A 17 10.61 -10.08 -28.32
N PRO A 18 10.67 -11.42 -28.31
CA PRO A 18 10.74 -12.21 -27.08
C PRO A 18 11.91 -11.83 -26.16
N ARG A 19 13.02 -11.32 -26.72
CA ARG A 19 14.18 -10.87 -25.95
C ARG A 19 13.88 -9.56 -25.21
N ALA A 20 13.17 -8.63 -25.84
CA ALA A 20 12.72 -7.40 -25.20
C ALA A 20 11.75 -7.71 -24.04
N ALA A 21 10.77 -8.58 -24.25
CA ALA A 21 9.84 -9.01 -23.20
C ALA A 21 10.55 -9.69 -22.02
N ARG A 22 11.56 -10.54 -22.31
CA ARG A 22 12.38 -11.16 -21.26
C ARG A 22 13.19 -10.13 -20.47
N ARG A 23 13.78 -9.14 -21.14
CA ARG A 23 14.54 -8.05 -20.50
C ARG A 23 13.64 -7.21 -19.61
N GLU A 24 12.44 -6.85 -20.06
CA GLU A 24 11.44 -6.13 -19.25
C GLU A 24 11.04 -6.93 -18.00
N SER A 25 10.82 -8.25 -18.15
CA SER A 25 10.53 -9.13 -17.02
C SER A 25 11.68 -9.17 -16.00
N LEU A 26 12.93 -9.28 -16.46
CA LEU A 26 14.12 -9.29 -15.58
C LEU A 26 14.28 -7.95 -14.84
N ILE A 27 14.06 -6.83 -15.53
CA ILE A 27 14.07 -5.49 -14.93
C ILE A 27 12.96 -5.40 -13.86
N GLY A 28 11.75 -5.88 -14.17
CA GLY A 28 10.64 -5.93 -13.23
C GLY A 28 10.93 -6.77 -11.99
N ILE A 29 11.59 -7.92 -12.15
CA ILE A 29 12.05 -8.77 -11.04
C ILE A 29 13.06 -7.99 -10.18
N GLY A 30 14.03 -7.32 -10.80
CA GLY A 30 15.01 -6.49 -10.09
C GLY A 30 14.35 -5.39 -9.26
N PHE A 31 13.39 -4.65 -9.83
CA PHE A 31 12.61 -3.66 -9.10
C PHE A 31 11.78 -4.27 -7.97
N GLY A 32 11.15 -5.43 -8.20
CA GLY A 32 10.39 -6.14 -7.18
C GLY A 32 11.26 -6.55 -5.99
N LEU A 33 12.43 -7.15 -6.25
CA LEU A 33 13.38 -7.53 -5.20
C LEU A 33 13.87 -6.31 -4.41
N GLY A 34 14.26 -5.24 -5.09
CA GLY A 34 14.69 -4.00 -4.44
C GLY A 34 13.60 -3.41 -3.54
N ALA A 35 12.35 -3.40 -4.02
CA ALA A 35 11.21 -2.92 -3.25
C ALA A 35 10.94 -3.78 -2.00
N PHE A 36 10.96 -5.11 -2.13
CA PHE A 36 10.74 -6.01 -0.99
C PHE A 36 11.88 -5.96 0.04
N LEU A 37 13.13 -5.81 -0.39
CA LEU A 37 14.28 -5.62 0.50
C LEU A 37 14.16 -4.30 1.27
N PHE A 38 13.86 -3.21 0.55
CA PHE A 38 13.64 -1.90 1.18
C PHE A 38 12.49 -1.97 2.20
N TRP A 39 11.41 -2.66 1.84
CA TRP A 39 10.27 -2.83 2.72
C TRP A 39 10.57 -3.70 3.94
N GLY A 40 11.42 -4.74 3.80
CA GLY A 40 11.88 -5.58 4.91
C GLY A 40 12.70 -4.83 5.98
N ILE A 41 13.28 -3.68 5.63
CA ILE A 41 14.01 -2.80 6.56
C ILE A 41 13.05 -1.96 7.41
N ALA A 42 11.79 -1.77 6.97
CA ALA A 42 10.84 -0.86 7.63
C ALA A 42 10.60 -1.17 9.13
N PRO A 43 10.42 -2.43 9.58
CA PRO A 43 10.30 -2.74 11.00
C PRO A 43 11.51 -2.29 11.83
N ILE A 44 12.72 -2.41 11.28
CA ILE A 44 13.97 -1.99 11.94
C ILE A 44 13.94 -0.48 12.13
N TYR A 45 13.62 0.27 11.06
CA TYR A 45 13.48 1.73 11.14
C TYR A 45 12.47 2.16 12.22
N PHE A 46 11.26 1.60 12.23
CA PHE A 46 10.26 1.98 13.25
C PHE A 46 10.70 1.61 14.66
N LYS A 47 11.43 0.51 14.83
CA LYS A 47 11.99 0.16 16.14
C LYS A 47 13.06 1.15 16.61
N LEU A 48 13.87 1.70 15.71
CA LEU A 48 14.85 2.74 16.03
C LEU A 48 14.17 4.06 16.46
N VAL A 49 13.03 4.39 15.86
CA VAL A 49 12.25 5.60 16.20
C VAL A 49 11.07 5.33 17.14
N GLN A 50 11.05 4.20 17.85
CA GLN A 50 9.90 3.78 18.68
C GLN A 50 9.57 4.76 19.82
N HIS A 51 10.51 5.63 20.19
CA HIS A 51 10.32 6.69 21.18
C HIS A 51 9.41 7.83 20.66
N VAL A 52 9.25 7.95 19.34
CA VAL A 52 8.36 8.93 18.71
C VAL A 52 6.94 8.36 18.63
N PRO A 53 5.90 9.14 18.99
CA PRO A 53 4.51 8.71 18.87
C PRO A 53 4.15 8.25 17.45
N ALA A 54 3.44 7.13 17.33
CA ALA A 54 3.09 6.53 16.03
C ALA A 54 2.30 7.49 15.10
N VAL A 55 1.43 8.33 15.67
CA VAL A 55 0.67 9.35 14.92
C VAL A 55 1.62 10.40 14.32
N GLU A 56 2.67 10.78 15.04
CA GLU A 56 3.66 11.75 14.58
C GLU A 56 4.53 11.18 13.46
N ILE A 57 4.96 9.92 13.59
CA ILE A 57 5.66 9.19 12.52
C ILE A 57 4.77 9.15 11.26
N LEU A 58 3.50 8.82 11.42
CA LEU A 58 2.55 8.75 10.31
C LEU A 58 2.34 10.13 9.65
N ALA A 59 2.19 11.20 10.43
CA ALA A 59 1.99 12.55 9.91
C ALA A 59 3.20 13.00 9.06
N HIS A 60 4.42 12.84 9.56
CA HIS A 60 5.63 13.15 8.78
C HIS A 60 5.73 12.28 7.53
N ARG A 61 5.40 10.99 7.64
CA ARG A 61 5.40 10.08 6.50
C ARG A 61 4.40 10.52 5.42
N ILE A 62 3.21 10.99 5.79
CA ILE A 62 2.22 11.54 4.85
C ILE A 62 2.78 12.78 4.15
N LEU A 63 3.35 13.74 4.90
CA LEU A 63 3.90 14.96 4.32
C LEU A 63 5.04 14.69 3.34
N TRP A 64 6.03 13.89 3.74
CA TRP A 64 7.17 13.59 2.89
C TRP A 64 6.79 12.74 1.68
N SER A 65 5.86 11.80 1.84
CA SER A 65 5.32 11.04 0.70
C SER A 65 4.60 11.93 -0.28
N ALA A 66 3.74 12.84 0.21
CA ALA A 66 3.01 13.78 -0.64
C ALA A 66 3.98 14.72 -1.38
N ALA A 67 4.99 15.25 -0.69
CA ALA A 67 6.01 16.11 -1.31
C ALA A 67 6.82 15.37 -2.39
N PHE A 68 7.29 14.16 -2.10
CA PHE A 68 8.03 13.34 -3.05
C PHE A 68 7.17 12.96 -4.27
N LEU A 69 5.92 12.55 -4.05
CA LEU A 69 5.00 12.21 -5.13
C LEU A 69 4.59 13.43 -5.95
N ALA A 70 4.43 14.61 -5.32
CA ALA A 70 4.19 15.86 -6.03
C ALA A 70 5.35 16.20 -6.98
N LEU A 71 6.59 16.06 -6.50
CA LEU A 71 7.79 16.24 -7.33
C LEU A 71 7.79 15.26 -8.51
N LEU A 72 7.47 14.00 -8.27
CA LEU A 72 7.45 12.97 -9.31
C LEU A 72 6.35 13.20 -10.35
N VAL A 73 5.15 13.58 -9.91
CA VAL A 73 4.05 13.98 -10.80
C VAL A 73 4.44 15.21 -11.64
N TRP A 74 5.17 16.15 -11.06
CA TRP A 74 5.66 17.34 -11.74
C TRP A 74 6.71 17.02 -12.80
N VAL A 75 7.76 16.27 -12.46
CA VAL A 75 8.81 15.85 -13.41
C VAL A 75 8.22 15.04 -14.57
N LEU A 76 7.22 14.20 -14.31
CA LEU A 76 6.57 13.37 -15.32
C LEU A 76 5.41 14.06 -16.04
N GLY A 77 5.11 15.33 -15.74
CA GLY A 77 4.07 16.11 -16.42
C GLY A 77 2.64 15.57 -16.25
N ARG A 78 2.34 14.88 -15.14
CA ARG A 78 1.07 14.11 -14.98
C ARG A 78 -0.07 14.89 -14.32
N TRP A 79 0.09 16.19 -14.12
CA TRP A 79 -0.88 17.06 -13.43
C TRP A 79 -2.28 17.08 -14.06
N ARG A 80 -2.39 16.92 -15.38
CA ARG A 80 -3.70 16.83 -16.05
C ARG A 80 -4.52 15.64 -15.54
N GLY A 81 -3.88 14.50 -15.32
CA GLY A 81 -4.57 13.31 -14.80
C GLY A 81 -4.96 13.46 -13.33
N VAL A 82 -4.14 14.15 -12.52
CA VAL A 82 -4.49 14.52 -11.15
C VAL A 82 -5.72 15.41 -11.12
N ALA A 83 -5.73 16.49 -11.91
CA ALA A 83 -6.86 17.42 -11.97
C ALA A 83 -8.16 16.72 -12.35
N LEU A 84 -8.13 15.86 -13.37
CA LEU A 84 -9.29 15.07 -13.80
C LEU A 84 -9.82 14.18 -12.66
N ALA A 85 -8.93 13.47 -11.96
CA ALA A 85 -9.31 12.59 -10.87
C ALA A 85 -9.88 13.35 -9.65
N LEU A 86 -9.40 14.58 -9.38
CA LEU A 86 -9.94 15.44 -8.31
C LEU A 86 -11.31 16.03 -8.65
N THR A 87 -11.59 16.28 -9.93
CA THR A 87 -12.89 16.81 -10.37
C THR A 87 -13.97 15.74 -10.52
N ASP A 88 -13.59 14.48 -10.75
CA ASP A 88 -14.55 13.38 -10.87
C ASP A 88 -14.85 12.75 -9.50
N ARG A 89 -16.04 13.04 -8.98
CA ARG A 89 -16.53 12.50 -7.70
C ARG A 89 -16.56 10.97 -7.64
N ARG A 90 -16.73 10.30 -8.79
CA ARG A 90 -16.73 8.83 -8.87
C ARG A 90 -15.35 8.23 -8.66
N LEU A 91 -14.29 9.02 -8.88
CA LEU A 91 -12.91 8.65 -8.62
C LEU A 91 -12.48 9.16 -7.24
N LEU A 92 -12.83 10.42 -6.92
CA LEU A 92 -12.41 11.08 -5.69
C LEU A 92 -12.91 10.36 -4.42
N PHE A 93 -14.20 10.03 -4.30
CA PHE A 93 -14.70 9.44 -3.06
C PHE A 93 -14.09 8.07 -2.72
N PRO A 94 -13.96 7.12 -3.69
CA PRO A 94 -13.20 5.92 -3.46
C PRO A 94 -11.73 6.18 -3.11
N LEU A 95 -11.07 7.18 -3.73
CA LEU A 95 -9.68 7.55 -3.39
C LEU A 95 -9.55 8.11 -1.97
N ILE A 96 -10.51 8.89 -1.50
CA ILE A 96 -10.56 9.35 -0.11
C ILE A 96 -10.73 8.15 0.83
N GLY A 97 -11.65 7.24 0.50
CA GLY A 97 -11.86 6.01 1.26
C GLY A 97 -10.61 5.14 1.33
N SER A 98 -9.93 4.92 0.20
CA SER A 98 -8.68 4.15 0.16
C SER A 98 -7.55 4.84 0.91
N ALA A 99 -7.47 6.18 0.87
CA ALA A 99 -6.50 6.95 1.63
C ALA A 99 -6.67 6.75 3.15
N VAL A 100 -7.90 6.84 3.66
CA VAL A 100 -8.20 6.65 5.09
C VAL A 100 -7.90 5.22 5.53
N ILE A 101 -8.29 4.22 4.72
CA ILE A 101 -7.99 2.81 5.00
C ILE A 101 -6.47 2.58 5.03
N LEU A 102 -5.74 3.15 4.06
CA LEU A 102 -4.29 3.04 3.98
C LEU A 102 -3.61 3.73 5.17
N ALA A 103 -4.09 4.90 5.59
CA ALA A 103 -3.58 5.61 6.76
C ALA A 103 -3.80 4.81 8.05
N ALA A 104 -5.00 4.26 8.23
CA ALA A 104 -5.33 3.44 9.39
C ALA A 104 -4.51 2.13 9.42
N ASN A 105 -4.33 1.49 8.26
CA ASN A 105 -3.46 0.33 8.11
C ASN A 105 -2.03 0.66 8.56
N TRP A 106 -1.47 1.76 8.05
CA TRP A 106 -0.12 2.20 8.43
C TRP A 106 -0.01 2.59 9.90
N PHE A 107 -1.03 3.24 10.45
CA PHE A 107 -1.07 3.56 11.87
C PHE A 107 -0.96 2.30 12.73
N VAL A 108 -1.83 1.31 12.50
CA VAL A 108 -1.83 0.05 13.23
C VAL A 108 -0.53 -0.72 13.01
N TYR A 109 0.04 -0.68 11.81
CA TYR A 109 1.34 -1.30 11.53
C TYR A 109 2.47 -0.67 12.37
N ILE A 110 2.55 0.67 12.41
CA ILE A 110 3.58 1.39 13.20
C ILE A 110 3.40 1.09 14.68
N VAL A 111 2.17 1.15 15.20
CA VAL A 111 1.86 0.80 16.59
C VAL A 111 2.28 -0.65 16.90
N ALA A 112 1.91 -1.60 16.04
CA ALA A 112 2.25 -3.00 16.22
C ALA A 112 3.77 -3.24 16.26
N VAL A 113 4.53 -2.57 15.39
CA VAL A 113 6.01 -2.69 15.39
C VAL A 113 6.60 -2.06 16.66
N ASN A 114 6.14 -0.88 17.06
CA ASN A 114 6.62 -0.19 18.25
C ASN A 114 6.38 -1.04 19.51
N ASP A 115 5.18 -1.63 19.63
CA ASP A 115 4.76 -2.49 20.74
C ASP A 115 5.38 -3.90 20.70
N GLY A 116 6.26 -4.19 19.74
CA GLY A 116 6.92 -5.50 19.62
C GLY A 116 6.02 -6.61 19.04
N GLN A 117 4.85 -6.27 18.53
CA GLN A 117 3.90 -7.19 17.88
C GLN A 117 4.22 -7.44 16.39
N VAL A 118 5.51 -7.43 16.03
CA VAL A 118 5.98 -7.67 14.65
C VAL A 118 5.51 -9.03 14.12
N LEU A 119 5.40 -10.04 14.98
CA LEU A 119 4.84 -11.35 14.61
C LEU A 119 3.38 -11.25 14.13
N GLN A 120 2.54 -10.46 14.80
CA GLN A 120 1.17 -10.23 14.34
C GLN A 120 1.12 -9.45 13.04
N ALA A 121 2.01 -8.46 12.87
CA ALA A 121 2.13 -7.74 11.60
C ALA A 121 2.47 -8.69 10.44
N SER A 122 3.47 -9.57 10.64
CA SER A 122 3.83 -10.63 9.69
C SER A 122 2.68 -11.58 9.38
N LEU A 123 1.95 -12.02 10.40
CA LEU A 123 0.77 -12.88 10.23
C LEU A 123 -0.32 -12.18 9.40
N GLY A 124 -0.47 -10.86 9.51
CA GLY A 124 -1.37 -10.07 8.68
C GLY A 124 -1.05 -10.19 7.19
N TYR A 125 0.23 -10.23 6.81
CA TYR A 125 0.64 -10.45 5.41
C TYR A 125 0.34 -11.86 4.91
N TYR A 126 0.33 -12.88 5.79
CA TYR A 126 -0.13 -14.22 5.42
C TYR A 126 -1.65 -14.33 5.29
N ILE A 127 -2.40 -13.54 6.05
CA ILE A 127 -3.87 -13.46 5.95
C ILE A 127 -4.32 -12.71 4.69
N ASN A 128 -3.54 -11.71 4.26
CA ASN A 128 -3.90 -10.80 3.16
C ASN A 128 -4.28 -11.49 1.83
N PRO A 129 -3.54 -12.50 1.31
CA PRO A 129 -3.99 -13.27 0.14
C PRO A 129 -5.38 -13.92 0.30
N LEU A 130 -5.69 -14.47 1.47
CA LEU A 130 -7.00 -15.09 1.74
C LEU A 130 -8.12 -14.04 1.72
N VAL A 131 -7.88 -12.88 2.33
CA VAL A 131 -8.81 -11.74 2.30
C VAL A 131 -9.02 -11.25 0.87
N ASN A 132 -7.95 -11.09 0.08
CA ASN A 132 -8.06 -10.63 -1.31
C ASN A 132 -8.88 -11.60 -2.16
N VAL A 133 -8.67 -12.90 -2.00
CA VAL A 133 -9.45 -13.94 -2.67
C VAL A 133 -10.92 -13.85 -2.24
N LEU A 134 -11.18 -13.76 -0.94
CA LEU A 134 -12.54 -13.64 -0.40
C LEU A 134 -13.26 -12.41 -0.97
N LEU A 135 -12.64 -11.24 -0.92
CA LEU A 135 -13.20 -10.01 -1.45
C LEU A 135 -13.38 -10.06 -2.98
N GLY A 136 -12.45 -10.68 -3.71
CA GLY A 136 -12.57 -10.91 -5.15
C GLY A 136 -13.78 -11.78 -5.51
N MET A 137 -14.02 -12.85 -4.76
CA MET A 137 -15.20 -13.70 -4.96
C MET A 137 -16.50 -12.95 -4.64
N LEU A 138 -16.55 -12.25 -3.51
CA LEU A 138 -17.78 -11.60 -3.01
C LEU A 138 -18.16 -10.36 -3.83
N PHE A 139 -17.21 -9.47 -4.11
CA PHE A 139 -17.48 -8.17 -4.73
C PHE A 139 -17.25 -8.16 -6.24
N LEU A 140 -16.26 -8.91 -6.72
CA LEU A 140 -15.90 -8.96 -8.15
C LEU A 140 -16.49 -10.17 -8.87
N LYS A 141 -17.17 -11.06 -8.13
CA LYS A 141 -17.79 -12.30 -8.64
C LYS A 141 -16.79 -13.18 -9.38
N GLU A 142 -15.53 -13.15 -8.97
CA GLU A 142 -14.48 -13.99 -9.53
C GLU A 142 -14.72 -15.45 -9.16
N ARG A 143 -14.66 -16.35 -10.15
CA ARG A 143 -14.79 -17.79 -9.93
C ARG A 143 -13.41 -18.42 -9.83
N LEU A 144 -13.14 -19.07 -8.72
CA LEU A 144 -11.90 -19.81 -8.53
C LEU A 144 -11.92 -21.13 -9.30
N ARG A 145 -10.78 -21.46 -9.88
CA ARG A 145 -10.55 -22.79 -10.45
C ARG A 145 -10.40 -23.81 -9.30
N PRO A 146 -10.71 -25.10 -9.51
CA PRO A 146 -10.56 -26.13 -8.47
C PRO A 146 -9.16 -26.15 -7.83
N ALA A 147 -8.10 -26.00 -8.63
CA ALA A 147 -6.73 -25.92 -8.12
C ALA A 147 -6.48 -24.70 -7.21
N GLN A 148 -7.11 -23.55 -7.51
CA GLN A 148 -7.03 -22.35 -6.67
C GLN A 148 -7.79 -22.56 -5.36
N MET A 149 -8.93 -23.25 -5.37
CA MET A 149 -9.66 -23.59 -4.14
C MET A 149 -8.81 -24.46 -3.22
N ILE A 150 -8.09 -25.45 -3.77
CA ILE A 150 -7.17 -26.28 -2.98
C ILE A 150 -6.05 -25.42 -2.39
N ALA A 151 -5.45 -24.52 -3.18
CA ALA A 151 -4.42 -23.59 -2.70
C ALA A 151 -4.94 -22.68 -1.56
N VAL A 152 -6.17 -22.16 -1.69
CA VAL A 152 -6.82 -21.34 -0.66
C VAL A 152 -7.11 -22.15 0.60
N ALA A 153 -7.56 -23.39 0.46
CA ALA A 153 -7.78 -24.29 1.61
C ALA A 153 -6.47 -24.58 2.35
N LEU A 154 -5.39 -24.88 1.63
CA LEU A 154 -4.06 -25.09 2.21
C LEU A 154 -3.52 -23.82 2.89
N ALA A 155 -3.66 -22.66 2.26
CA ALA A 155 -3.25 -21.39 2.85
C ALA A 155 -4.07 -21.05 4.11
N THR A 156 -5.37 -21.34 4.10
CA THR A 156 -6.25 -21.17 5.27
C THR A 156 -5.81 -22.08 6.41
N LEU A 157 -5.49 -23.34 6.11
CA LEU A 157 -4.97 -24.28 7.11
C LEU A 157 -3.64 -23.81 7.71
N GLY A 158 -2.71 -23.32 6.88
CA GLY A 158 -1.44 -22.76 7.34
C GLY A 158 -1.62 -21.56 8.26
N VAL A 159 -2.52 -20.63 7.90
CA VAL A 159 -2.87 -19.51 8.77
C VAL A 159 -3.50 -19.99 10.08
N LEU A 160 -4.43 -20.96 10.03
CA LEU A 160 -5.05 -21.51 11.25
C LEU A 160 -4.02 -22.11 12.20
N VAL A 161 -3.03 -22.85 11.68
CA VAL A 161 -1.94 -23.40 12.50
C VAL A 161 -1.16 -22.26 13.18
N LEU A 162 -0.82 -21.19 12.46
CA LEU A 162 -0.13 -20.04 13.03
C LEU A 162 -0.97 -19.31 14.09
N VAL A 163 -2.29 -19.19 13.87
CA VAL A 163 -3.22 -18.58 14.83
C VAL A 163 -3.34 -19.41 16.11
N ILE A 164 -3.48 -20.73 15.99
CA ILE A 164 -3.56 -21.64 17.14
C ILE A 164 -2.23 -21.62 17.91
N ALA A 165 -1.10 -21.64 17.20
CA ALA A 165 0.23 -21.56 17.80
C ALA A 165 0.47 -20.22 18.54
N ALA A 166 -0.13 -19.12 18.06
CA ALA A 166 -0.06 -17.83 18.74
C ALA A 166 -0.84 -17.78 20.07
N GLY A 167 -1.75 -18.73 20.32
CA GLY A 167 -2.49 -18.86 21.58
C GLY A 167 -3.49 -17.74 21.88
N GLN A 168 -3.66 -16.78 20.99
CA GLN A 168 -4.57 -15.63 21.13
C GLN A 168 -5.12 -15.20 19.78
N VAL A 169 -6.26 -14.49 19.80
CA VAL A 169 -6.85 -13.92 18.57
C VAL A 169 -5.94 -12.80 18.04
N PRO A 170 -5.46 -12.88 16.78
CA PRO A 170 -4.48 -11.94 16.27
C PRO A 170 -5.16 -10.70 15.68
N TRP A 171 -5.71 -9.85 16.54
CA TRP A 171 -6.49 -8.68 16.14
C TRP A 171 -5.73 -7.74 15.19
N VAL A 172 -4.42 -7.54 15.42
CA VAL A 172 -3.58 -6.72 14.55
C VAL A 172 -3.46 -7.36 13.16
N ALA A 173 -3.22 -8.68 13.10
CA ALA A 173 -3.10 -9.40 11.84
C ALA A 173 -4.39 -9.34 11.02
N LEU A 174 -5.53 -9.53 11.69
CA LEU A 174 -6.85 -9.42 11.07
C LEU A 174 -7.09 -8.01 10.55
N PHE A 175 -6.88 -6.98 11.38
CA PHE A 175 -7.05 -5.60 10.96
C PHE A 175 -6.18 -5.27 9.73
N LEU A 176 -4.90 -5.61 9.76
CA LEU A 176 -3.97 -5.35 8.66
C LEU A 176 -4.37 -6.11 7.38
N GLY A 177 -4.72 -7.39 7.49
CA GLY A 177 -5.18 -8.20 6.36
C GLY A 177 -6.45 -7.66 5.71
N PHE A 178 -7.47 -7.36 6.53
CA PHE A 178 -8.75 -6.83 6.04
C PHE A 178 -8.62 -5.43 5.46
N SER A 179 -7.95 -4.50 6.16
CA SER A 179 -7.77 -3.14 5.65
C SER A 179 -6.98 -3.12 4.34
N PHE A 180 -5.91 -3.91 4.21
CA PHE A 180 -5.17 -3.99 2.95
C PHE A 180 -6.01 -4.61 1.82
N GLY A 181 -6.84 -5.61 2.13
CA GLY A 181 -7.75 -6.20 1.17
C GLY A 181 -8.83 -5.24 0.68
N PHE A 182 -9.46 -4.48 1.58
CA PHE A 182 -10.41 -3.44 1.20
C PHE A 182 -9.75 -2.31 0.40
N TYR A 183 -8.54 -1.89 0.79
CA TYR A 183 -7.73 -0.96 0.00
C TYR A 183 -7.53 -1.50 -1.43
N GLY A 184 -7.09 -2.75 -1.57
CA GLY A 184 -6.92 -3.41 -2.87
C GLY A 184 -8.20 -3.48 -3.69
N LEU A 185 -9.34 -3.78 -3.06
CA LEU A 185 -10.65 -3.79 -3.70
C LEU A 185 -11.02 -2.39 -4.23
N LEU A 186 -10.90 -1.35 -3.41
CA LEU A 186 -11.18 0.03 -3.83
C LEU A 186 -10.28 0.44 -5.00
N ARG A 187 -8.98 0.13 -4.91
CA ARG A 187 -8.01 0.40 -5.99
C ARG A 187 -8.34 -0.34 -7.29
N LYS A 188 -8.88 -1.55 -7.20
CA LYS A 188 -9.29 -2.32 -8.37
C LYS A 188 -10.56 -1.76 -9.03
N LEU A 189 -11.43 -1.12 -8.24
CA LEU A 189 -12.63 -0.45 -8.75
C LEU A 189 -12.33 0.93 -9.36
N VAL A 190 -11.29 1.61 -8.87
CA VAL A 190 -10.86 2.93 -9.36
C VAL A 190 -9.91 2.79 -10.55
N LYS A 191 -10.38 3.13 -11.75
CA LYS A 191 -9.57 3.12 -12.98
C LYS A 191 -8.73 4.41 -13.12
N VAL A 192 -7.82 4.61 -12.17
CA VAL A 192 -6.85 5.72 -12.19
C VAL A 192 -5.46 5.13 -12.20
N ASP A 193 -4.56 5.78 -12.91
CA ASP A 193 -3.15 5.42 -12.87
C ASP A 193 -2.61 5.35 -11.44
N THR A 194 -1.80 4.33 -11.17
CA THR A 194 -1.34 4.02 -9.81
C THR A 194 -0.61 5.18 -9.15
N MET A 195 0.26 5.89 -9.87
CA MET A 195 1.02 7.01 -9.33
C MET A 195 0.10 8.21 -9.03
N ILE A 196 -0.83 8.52 -9.91
CA ILE A 196 -1.80 9.62 -9.69
C ILE A 196 -2.64 9.32 -8.45
N ALA A 197 -3.13 8.08 -8.33
CA ALA A 197 -3.99 7.69 -7.23
C ALA A 197 -3.24 7.70 -5.88
N VAL A 198 -2.00 7.19 -5.82
CA VAL A 198 -1.18 7.24 -4.57
C VAL A 198 -0.82 8.68 -4.20
N PHE A 199 -0.58 9.55 -5.18
CA PHE A 199 -0.38 10.98 -4.92
C PHE A 199 -1.65 11.61 -4.31
N ILE A 200 -2.82 11.39 -4.90
CA ILE A 200 -4.08 11.93 -4.39
C ILE A 200 -4.35 11.40 -2.97
N GLU A 201 -4.16 10.11 -2.74
CA GLU A 201 -4.33 9.50 -1.41
C GLU A 201 -3.45 10.18 -0.35
N ALA A 202 -2.18 10.44 -0.67
CA ALA A 202 -1.29 11.17 0.24
C ALA A 202 -1.74 12.64 0.40
N ALA A 203 -2.07 13.32 -0.70
CA ALA A 203 -2.44 14.74 -0.72
C ALA A 203 -3.72 15.04 0.07
N VAL A 204 -4.74 14.17 -0.01
CA VAL A 204 -5.99 14.35 0.76
C VAL A 204 -5.74 14.29 2.27
N LEU A 205 -4.73 13.53 2.71
CA LEU A 205 -4.39 13.39 4.12
C LEU A 205 -3.48 14.52 4.64
N VAL A 206 -2.87 15.31 3.75
CA VAL A 206 -1.96 16.41 4.14
C VAL A 206 -2.63 17.42 5.09
N PRO A 207 -3.85 17.92 4.84
CA PRO A 207 -4.50 18.86 5.77
C PRO A 207 -4.63 18.30 7.19
N ALA A 208 -5.00 17.03 7.33
CA ALA A 208 -5.12 16.37 8.63
C ALA A 208 -3.74 16.22 9.31
N ALA A 209 -2.71 15.84 8.54
CA ALA A 209 -1.34 15.75 9.03
C ALA A 209 -0.80 17.11 9.50
N LEU A 210 -1.04 18.18 8.74
CA LEU A 210 -0.63 19.54 9.08
C LEU A 210 -1.34 20.05 10.33
N VAL A 211 -2.66 19.86 10.42
CA VAL A 211 -3.43 20.25 11.63
C VAL A 211 -2.87 19.53 12.85
N PHE A 212 -2.59 18.23 12.75
CA PHE A 212 -1.99 17.47 13.85
C PHE A 212 -0.62 18.04 14.26
N LEU A 213 0.28 18.29 13.30
CA LEU A 213 1.64 18.77 13.59
C LEU A 213 1.64 20.20 14.13
N VAL A 214 0.81 21.09 13.60
CA VAL A 214 0.65 22.46 14.11
C VAL A 214 0.04 22.45 15.50
N TRP A 215 -0.98 21.62 15.74
CA TRP A 215 -1.60 21.47 17.06
C TRP A 215 -0.61 20.94 18.10
N ARG A 216 0.30 20.05 17.70
CA ARG A 216 1.37 19.55 18.58
C ARG A 216 2.36 20.65 19.00
N GLY A 217 2.47 21.73 18.21
CA GLY A 217 3.41 22.83 18.41
C GLY A 217 4.87 22.37 18.27
N GLY A 218 5.84 23.28 18.45
CA GLY A 218 7.30 22.96 18.44
C GLY A 218 7.76 21.93 19.49
N ALA A 219 6.84 21.28 20.20
CA ALA A 219 7.04 20.11 21.07
C ALA A 219 6.90 18.77 20.31
N GLY A 220 6.79 18.79 18.97
CA GLY A 220 7.01 17.60 18.16
C GLY A 220 8.46 17.14 18.27
N SER A 221 8.68 15.83 18.33
CA SER A 221 10.01 15.20 18.43
C SER A 221 10.95 15.61 17.29
N PHE A 222 10.42 16.17 16.20
CA PHE A 222 11.19 16.69 15.05
C PHE A 222 11.21 18.23 14.91
N GLY A 223 10.46 18.97 15.74
CA GLY A 223 10.23 20.42 15.58
C GLY A 223 10.90 21.32 16.62
N GLY A 224 11.37 20.77 17.74
CA GLY A 224 12.05 21.52 18.82
C GLY A 224 13.54 21.22 18.87
N GLY A 225 14.32 22.08 19.55
CA GLY A 225 15.78 21.94 19.77
C GLY A 225 16.25 20.60 20.37
N ASP A 226 15.32 19.72 20.75
CA ASP A 226 15.54 18.35 21.17
C ASP A 226 16.11 17.43 20.08
N PHE A 227 15.93 17.71 18.77
CA PHE A 227 16.57 16.86 17.74
C PHE A 227 18.11 16.92 17.83
N LEU A 228 18.65 18.12 18.08
CA LEU A 228 20.08 18.31 18.31
C LEU A 228 20.49 17.91 19.73
N ALA A 229 19.65 18.15 20.74
CA ALA A 229 19.98 17.74 22.12
C ALA A 229 19.98 16.22 22.30
N THR A 230 19.04 15.49 21.69
CA THR A 230 18.96 14.02 21.78
C THR A 230 20.10 13.33 21.04
N TRP A 231 20.58 13.91 19.93
CA TRP A 231 21.78 13.43 19.24
C TRP A 231 23.09 13.89 19.90
N ALA A 232 23.12 15.05 20.55
CA ALA A 232 24.30 15.54 21.27
C ALA A 232 24.51 14.90 22.66
N ILE A 233 23.47 14.32 23.26
CA ILE A 233 23.53 13.68 24.59
C ILE A 233 23.73 12.14 24.48
N GLY A 234 23.82 11.59 23.26
CA GLY A 234 24.00 10.16 22.98
C GLY A 234 25.36 9.56 23.36
N GLU A 235 26.20 10.24 24.15
CA GLU A 235 27.53 9.73 24.56
C GLU A 235 27.69 9.50 26.08
N SER A 236 26.61 9.56 26.86
CA SER A 236 26.67 9.03 28.23
C SER A 236 25.30 8.64 28.79
N ARG A 237 24.93 7.36 28.66
CA ARG A 237 24.37 6.48 29.72
C ARG A 237 23.93 5.14 29.15
#